data_AF-V9GDR7-F1
#
_entry.id   AF-V9GDR7-F1
#
_cell.length_a   1.000
_cell.length_b   1.000
_cell.length_c   1.000
_cell.angle_alpha   90.00
_cell.angle_beta   90.00
_cell.angle_gamma   90.00
#
_symmetry.space_group_name_H-M   'P 1'
#
loop_
_entity.id
_entity.type
_entity.pdbx_description
1 polymer ?
#
loop_
_entity_poly.entity_id
_entity_poly.type
_entity_poly.pdbx_seq_one_letter_code
_entity_poly.pdbx_strand_id
1 'polypeptide(L)'
;MLVQCILRLKIFTCGIVLSTPIRWSAKIRLRSFLTNARRTVEVMAGLRIGHFGSMNGFWSDFNRFVHDDLVIIVLSNFELTPVQRISQYLAEIAFGRELQELEITTPIKINESILKQLEGIYAYGETIEQDPYVVRNLNEALAKLTQMDVPQITTGEFYKVFQGYGIRPDSTIIVTYEDGQLYIFMRKNHGAWFKYEIYPVSDQANSITCVAKDIDERVVFNIKPSDGIRIVHFDVYGYETIAYKT
;
A
#
# COMPACT_ATOMS: atom_id res chain seq x y z
N MET A 1 -7.35 13.93 -0.25
CA MET A 1 -7.99 12.68 0.23
C MET A 1 -8.96 13.04 1.35
N LEU A 2 -10.25 12.73 1.23
CA LEU A 2 -11.25 13.03 2.27
C LEU A 2 -11.67 11.71 2.93
N VAL A 3 -11.10 11.41 4.09
CA VAL A 3 -11.56 10.30 4.93
C VAL A 3 -12.60 10.87 5.90
N GLN A 4 -13.86 10.47 5.75
CA GLN A 4 -14.91 10.88 6.67
C GLN A 4 -15.06 9.80 7.74
N CYS A 5 -14.50 10.05 8.92
CA CYS A 5 -14.71 9.21 10.10
C CYS A 5 -15.87 9.78 10.93
N ILE A 6 -16.97 9.05 11.03
CA ILE A 6 -18.03 9.36 11.98
C ILE A 6 -17.78 8.51 13.23
N LEU A 7 -17.11 9.11 14.21
CA LEU A 7 -17.00 8.53 15.55
C LEU A 7 -18.15 9.06 16.39
N ARG A 8 -19.17 8.23 16.64
CA ARG A 8 -20.20 8.58 17.64
C ARG A 8 -19.66 8.19 19.02
N LEU A 9 -18.79 9.04 19.56
CA LEU A 9 -18.38 8.97 20.96
C LEU A 9 -19.57 9.44 21.81
N LYS A 10 -20.08 8.63 22.73
CA LYS A 10 -20.96 9.14 23.80
C LYS A 10 -20.13 10.08 24.68
N ILE A 11 -20.14 11.37 24.35
CA ILE A 11 -19.92 12.41 25.34
C ILE A 11 -21.15 12.35 26.25
N PHE A 12 -20.97 11.88 27.49
CA PHE A 12 -21.96 12.10 28.53
C PHE A 12 -22.04 13.60 28.80
N THR A 13 -22.96 14.29 28.13
CA THR A 13 -23.55 15.51 28.70
C THR A 13 -24.58 15.06 29.73
N CYS A 14 -24.14 14.83 30.96
CA CYS A 14 -24.98 15.02 32.13
C CYS A 14 -24.48 16.29 32.82
N GLY A 15 -25.35 17.30 32.88
CA GLY A 15 -24.97 18.70 32.99
C GLY A 15 -24.14 19.07 34.22
N ILE A 16 -23.09 19.86 33.98
CA ILE A 16 -22.82 21.17 34.59
C ILE A 16 -22.00 21.93 33.54
N VAL A 17 -22.45 23.14 33.20
CA VAL A 17 -21.73 24.07 32.34
C VAL A 17 -20.50 24.56 33.10
N LEU A 18 -19.30 24.17 32.67
CA LEU A 18 -18.09 24.97 32.84
C LEU A 18 -17.27 24.89 31.55
N SER A 19 -17.17 26.02 30.87
CA SER A 19 -16.36 26.23 29.68
C SER A 19 -14.87 26.20 30.05
N THR A 20 -14.15 25.19 29.61
CA THR A 20 -12.71 25.30 29.36
C THR A 20 -12.32 24.53 28.10
N PRO A 21 -11.40 25.07 27.27
CA PRO A 21 -10.89 24.36 26.11
C PRO A 21 -10.05 23.16 26.57
N ILE A 22 -10.43 21.96 26.12
CA ILE A 22 -9.64 20.74 26.31
C ILE A 22 -8.37 20.88 25.47
N ARG A 23 -7.24 21.16 26.13
CA ARG A 23 -5.90 20.97 25.55
C ARG A 23 -5.56 19.49 25.62
N TRP A 24 -5.41 18.85 24.46
CA TRP A 24 -4.79 17.53 24.36
C TRP A 24 -3.29 17.67 24.67
N SER A 25 -2.84 17.07 25.78
CA SER A 25 -1.41 16.80 26.01
C SER A 25 -1.25 15.31 26.27
N ALA A 26 -0.98 14.54 25.22
CA ALA A 26 -0.57 13.16 25.37
C ALA A 26 0.87 13.13 25.92
N LYS A 27 1.03 12.63 27.14
CA LYS A 27 2.35 12.36 27.74
C LYS A 27 2.72 10.92 27.37
N ILE A 28 3.48 10.78 26.30
CA ILE A 28 4.02 9.49 25.83
C ILE A 28 5.14 9.07 26.78
N ARG A 29 5.06 7.86 27.35
CA ARG A 29 6.04 7.32 28.29
C ARG A 29 6.75 6.12 27.64
N LEU A 30 7.98 6.34 27.18
CA LEU A 30 8.84 5.30 26.60
C LEU A 30 9.20 4.21 27.62
N ARG A 31 8.96 2.95 27.27
CA ARG A 31 9.68 1.79 27.80
C ARG A 31 10.00 0.82 26.67
N SER A 32 11.24 0.37 26.63
CA SER A 32 11.75 -0.67 25.73
C SER A 32 11.48 -2.06 26.31
N PHE A 33 11.12 -3.04 25.46
CA PHE A 33 11.88 -4.29 25.21
C PHE A 33 11.11 -5.30 24.32
N LEU A 34 11.90 -6.12 23.63
CA LEU A 34 11.63 -7.10 22.56
C LEU A 34 10.72 -8.28 22.93
N THR A 35 9.91 -8.81 22.00
CA THR A 35 10.15 -10.06 21.21
C THR A 35 8.91 -10.54 20.44
N ASN A 36 9.16 -11.21 19.30
CA ASN A 36 8.24 -11.83 18.33
C ASN A 36 7.17 -12.78 18.92
N ALA A 37 5.94 -12.70 18.41
CA ALA A 37 5.01 -13.83 18.32
C ALA A 37 3.86 -13.55 17.33
N ARG A 38 3.48 -14.56 16.53
CA ARG A 38 2.26 -14.59 15.71
C ARG A 38 1.05 -14.21 16.58
N ARG A 39 0.49 -13.02 16.40
CA ARG A 39 -0.76 -12.60 17.04
C ARG A 39 -1.95 -13.08 16.21
N THR A 40 -2.52 -14.20 16.60
CA THR A 40 -3.98 -14.30 16.63
C THR A 40 -4.42 -13.12 17.49
N VAL A 41 -5.07 -12.12 16.92
CA VAL A 41 -5.67 -11.04 17.68
C VAL A 41 -6.81 -11.69 18.47
N GLU A 42 -6.51 -12.24 19.65
CA GLU A 42 -7.51 -12.40 20.70
C GLU A 42 -8.00 -10.99 21.00
N VAL A 43 -9.05 -10.62 20.29
CA VAL A 43 -9.77 -9.38 20.49
C VAL A 43 -10.37 -9.48 21.89
N MET A 44 -9.65 -8.98 22.89
CA MET A 44 -10.21 -8.64 24.21
C MET A 44 -11.07 -7.36 24.16
N ALA A 45 -11.46 -6.90 22.97
CA ALA A 45 -12.61 -6.00 22.83
C ALA A 45 -13.86 -6.89 22.76
N GLY A 46 -14.99 -6.45 23.30
CA GLY A 46 -16.20 -7.28 23.36
C GLY A 46 -16.68 -7.79 21.98
N LEU A 47 -17.77 -8.57 22.01
CA LEU A 47 -18.45 -9.05 20.81
C LEU A 47 -18.60 -7.95 19.75
N ARG A 48 -18.01 -8.18 18.57
CA ARG A 48 -18.01 -7.25 17.44
C ARG A 48 -18.91 -7.77 16.33
N ILE A 49 -19.80 -6.91 15.84
CA ILE A 49 -20.59 -7.15 14.63
C ILE A 49 -20.12 -6.13 13.59
N GLY A 50 -19.71 -6.58 12.41
CA GLY A 50 -19.20 -5.67 11.39
C GLY A 50 -19.55 -6.10 9.97
N HIS A 51 -19.43 -5.14 9.06
CA HIS A 51 -19.60 -5.35 7.64
C HIS A 51 -18.58 -4.50 6.87
N PHE A 52 -17.98 -5.12 5.87
CA PHE A 52 -17.09 -4.46 4.93
C PHE A 52 -17.79 -4.35 3.59
N GLY A 53 -17.67 -3.19 2.95
CA GLY A 53 -18.24 -2.93 1.63
C GLY A 53 -17.25 -2.21 0.74
N SER A 54 -17.14 -2.64 -0.51
CA SER A 54 -16.36 -1.97 -1.54
C SER A 54 -17.11 -1.89 -2.86
N MET A 55 -16.81 -0.85 -3.63
CA MET A 55 -17.14 -0.71 -5.04
C MET A 55 -16.03 0.11 -5.73
N ASN A 56 -16.04 0.22 -7.05
CA ASN A 56 -14.99 0.91 -7.82
C ASN A 56 -14.71 2.31 -7.24
N GLY A 57 -13.54 2.48 -6.63
CA GLY A 57 -13.10 3.73 -6.01
C GLY A 57 -13.66 4.02 -4.60
N PHE A 58 -14.56 3.21 -4.03
CA PHE A 58 -15.13 3.45 -2.70
C PHE A 58 -14.97 2.25 -1.77
N TRP A 59 -14.53 2.52 -0.55
CA TRP A 59 -14.27 1.53 0.49
C TRP A 59 -14.97 1.94 1.79
N SER A 60 -15.53 0.97 2.48
CA SER A 60 -16.25 1.19 3.73
C SER A 60 -15.99 0.07 4.73
N ASP A 61 -15.89 0.43 6.00
CA ASP A 61 -15.86 -0.51 7.11
C ASP A 61 -16.80 -0.02 8.22
N PHE A 62 -17.74 -0.86 8.62
CA PHE A 62 -18.73 -0.59 9.67
C PHE A 62 -18.56 -1.61 10.78
N ASN A 63 -18.34 -1.14 12.01
CA ASN A 63 -18.20 -2.00 13.18
C ASN A 63 -19.04 -1.50 14.36
N ARG A 64 -19.76 -2.42 15.00
CA ARG A 64 -20.47 -2.23 16.27
C ARG A 64 -19.85 -3.14 17.33
N PHE A 65 -19.42 -2.55 18.43
CA PHE A 65 -18.99 -3.27 19.64
C PHE A 65 -20.19 -3.35 20.59
N VAL A 66 -20.72 -4.56 20.78
CA VAL A 66 -22.05 -4.79 21.37
C VAL A 66 -22.10 -4.34 22.84
N HIS A 67 -21.03 -4.61 23.60
CA HIS A 67 -20.98 -4.34 25.04
C HIS A 67 -20.45 -2.94 25.37
N ASP A 68 -19.80 -2.27 24.42
CA ASP A 68 -19.06 -1.04 24.65
C ASP A 68 -19.78 0.22 24.14
N ASP A 69 -21.00 0.05 23.62
CA ASP A 69 -21.80 1.11 22.98
C ASP A 69 -21.01 1.97 21.97
N LEU A 70 -20.09 1.32 21.27
CA LEU A 70 -19.18 1.94 20.31
C LEU A 70 -19.54 1.52 18.89
N VAL A 71 -19.68 2.51 18.01
CA VAL A 71 -19.82 2.31 16.56
C VAL A 71 -18.71 3.08 15.86
N ILE A 72 -18.02 2.38 14.95
CA ILE A 72 -16.98 2.94 14.10
C ILE A 72 -17.40 2.75 12.66
N ILE A 73 -17.40 3.85 11.91
CA ILE A 73 -17.68 3.88 10.48
C ILE A 73 -16.54 4.60 9.80
N VAL A 74 -15.87 3.91 8.89
CA VAL A 74 -14.83 4.48 8.03
C VAL A 74 -15.31 4.40 6.60
N LEU A 75 -15.36 5.55 5.93
CA LEU A 75 -15.69 5.67 4.51
C LEU A 75 -14.52 6.32 3.79
N SER A 76 -14.15 5.78 2.64
CA SER A 76 -13.14 6.35 1.76
C SER A 76 -13.58 6.31 0.31
N ASN A 77 -13.26 7.37 -0.43
CA ASN A 77 -13.38 7.46 -1.88
C ASN A 77 -12.02 7.19 -2.58
N PHE A 78 -11.11 6.52 -1.89
CA PHE A 78 -9.81 6.14 -2.43
C PHE A 78 -9.54 4.65 -2.12
N GLU A 79 -9.42 3.87 -3.19
CA GLU A 79 -9.35 2.40 -3.13
C GLU A 79 -8.14 1.85 -2.38
N LEU A 80 -7.05 2.62 -2.29
CA LEU A 80 -5.86 2.22 -1.54
C LEU A 80 -5.94 2.55 -0.04
N THR A 81 -7.07 3.10 0.43
CA THR A 81 -7.26 3.41 1.84
C THR A 81 -7.51 2.12 2.64
N PRO A 82 -6.68 1.80 3.64
CA PRO A 82 -6.85 0.59 4.44
C PRO A 82 -7.95 0.79 5.50
N VAL A 83 -9.21 0.91 5.07
CA VAL A 83 -10.35 1.30 5.93
C VAL A 83 -10.53 0.38 7.15
N GLN A 84 -10.26 -0.92 7.01
CA GLN A 84 -10.33 -1.88 8.11
C GLN A 84 -9.24 -1.65 9.16
N ARG A 85 -8.02 -1.28 8.73
CA ARG A 85 -6.89 -0.97 9.63
C ARG A 85 -7.12 0.36 10.35
N ILE A 86 -7.64 1.36 9.64
CA ILE A 86 -8.07 2.63 10.25
C ILE A 86 -9.16 2.36 11.30
N SER A 87 -10.18 1.58 10.96
CA SER A 87 -11.27 1.20 11.86
C SER A 87 -10.75 0.47 13.10
N GLN A 88 -9.80 -0.46 12.93
CA GLN A 88 -9.13 -1.12 14.04
C GLN A 88 -8.39 -0.13 14.93
N TYR A 89 -7.57 0.77 14.38
CA TYR A 89 -6.84 1.76 15.16
C TYR A 89 -7.78 2.71 15.89
N LEU A 90 -8.89 3.12 15.28
CA LEU A 90 -9.92 3.90 15.96
C LEU A 90 -10.54 3.14 17.14
N ALA A 91 -10.74 1.83 17.01
CA ALA A 91 -11.20 0.99 18.12
C ALA A 91 -10.16 0.93 19.24
N GLU A 92 -8.89 0.69 18.89
CA GLU A 92 -7.80 0.65 19.86
C GLU A 92 -7.67 1.98 20.63
N ILE A 93 -7.75 3.12 19.95
CA ILE A 93 -7.81 4.45 20.59
C ILE A 93 -9.02 4.57 21.51
N ALA A 94 -10.22 4.18 21.04
CA ALA A 94 -11.45 4.29 21.82
C ALA A 94 -11.41 3.42 23.10
N PHE A 95 -10.68 2.29 23.06
CA PHE A 95 -10.44 1.42 24.22
C PHE A 95 -9.22 1.83 25.07
N GLY A 96 -8.63 3.01 24.82
CA GLY A 96 -7.53 3.55 25.60
C GLY A 96 -6.20 2.81 25.40
N ARG A 97 -6.03 2.10 24.27
CA ARG A 97 -4.77 1.45 23.92
C ARG A 97 -3.82 2.48 23.30
N GLU A 98 -2.55 2.33 23.60
CA GLU A 98 -1.50 3.10 22.92
C GLU A 98 -1.28 2.51 21.52
N LEU A 99 -1.27 3.39 20.52
CA LEU A 99 -0.87 3.02 19.16
C LEU A 99 0.64 3.09 19.03
N GLN A 100 1.20 2.18 18.24
CA GLN A 100 2.58 2.29 17.80
C GLN A 100 2.70 3.48 16.84
N GLU A 101 3.67 4.37 17.09
CA GLU A 101 3.98 5.44 16.14
C GLU A 101 4.45 4.83 14.82
N LEU A 102 4.00 5.43 13.71
CA LEU A 102 4.44 5.02 12.38
C LEU A 102 5.91 5.40 12.21
N GLU A 103 6.72 4.46 11.72
CA GLU A 103 8.10 4.74 11.38
C GLU A 103 8.13 5.70 10.19
N ILE A 104 8.67 6.90 10.39
CA ILE A 104 8.90 7.85 9.31
C ILE A 104 10.10 7.34 8.52
N THR A 105 9.86 6.97 7.26
CA THR A 105 10.92 6.56 6.36
C THR A 105 11.48 7.77 5.61
N THR A 106 12.79 7.97 5.68
CA THR A 106 13.47 9.02 4.90
C THR A 106 14.01 8.43 3.60
N PRO A 107 13.67 9.01 2.43
CA PRO A 107 14.26 8.58 1.16
C PRO A 107 15.78 8.66 1.20
N ILE A 108 16.45 7.64 0.67
CA ILE A 108 17.90 7.65 0.47
C ILE A 108 18.24 7.99 -0.98
N LYS A 109 19.42 8.56 -1.22
CA LYS A 109 19.89 8.84 -2.58
C LYS A 109 20.63 7.62 -3.12
N ILE A 110 20.10 6.99 -4.17
CA ILE A 110 20.75 5.90 -4.92
C ILE A 110 21.22 6.45 -6.27
N ASN A 111 22.27 5.84 -6.82
CA ASN A 111 22.75 6.15 -8.17
C ASN A 111 21.65 5.90 -9.22
N GLU A 112 21.41 6.87 -10.10
CA GLU A 112 20.37 6.80 -11.14
C GLU A 112 20.54 5.59 -12.08
N SER A 113 21.77 5.20 -12.39
CA SER A 113 22.03 4.02 -13.21
C SER A 113 21.55 2.72 -12.56
N ILE A 114 21.56 2.64 -11.23
CA ILE A 114 21.04 1.49 -10.48
C ILE A 114 19.51 1.54 -10.48
N LEU A 115 18.90 2.71 -10.22
CA LEU A 115 17.44 2.86 -10.27
C LEU A 115 16.89 2.51 -11.66
N LYS A 116 17.56 2.95 -12.72
CA LYS A 116 17.21 2.62 -14.10
C LYS A 116 17.33 1.12 -14.42
N GLN A 117 18.18 0.37 -13.72
CA GLN A 117 18.21 -1.09 -13.86
C GLN A 117 16.96 -1.77 -13.26
N LEU A 118 16.25 -1.10 -12.33
CA LEU A 118 15.00 -1.60 -11.74
C LEU A 118 13.78 -1.38 -12.63
N GLU A 119 13.88 -0.53 -13.65
CA GLU A 119 12.82 -0.35 -14.65
C GLU A 119 12.62 -1.64 -15.45
N GLY A 120 11.38 -2.08 -15.60
CA GLY A 120 11.06 -3.34 -16.29
C GLY A 120 9.61 -3.78 -16.17
N ILE A 121 9.26 -4.78 -16.96
CA ILE A 121 8.03 -5.55 -16.82
C ILE A 121 8.39 -6.81 -16.01
N TYR A 122 7.58 -7.13 -15.01
CA TYR A 122 7.79 -8.24 -14.11
C TYR A 122 6.59 -9.18 -14.16
N ALA A 123 6.82 -10.49 -14.31
CA ALA A 123 5.75 -11.49 -14.37
C ALA A 123 5.69 -12.36 -13.11
N TYR A 124 4.48 -12.74 -12.69
CA TYR A 124 4.26 -13.71 -11.61
C TYR A 124 4.61 -15.13 -12.10
N GLY A 125 5.18 -15.95 -11.21
CA GLY A 125 5.54 -17.34 -11.50
C GLY A 125 7.05 -17.56 -11.61
N GLU A 126 7.47 -18.65 -12.25
CA GLU A 126 8.89 -18.98 -12.45
C GLU A 126 9.49 -18.19 -13.62
N THR A 127 10.82 -17.99 -13.58
CA THR A 127 11.58 -17.39 -14.67
C THR A 127 11.32 -18.15 -15.96
N ILE A 128 10.69 -17.48 -16.93
CA ILE A 128 10.48 -18.02 -18.26
C ILE A 128 11.77 -17.78 -19.04
N GLU A 129 12.33 -18.81 -19.69
CA GLU A 129 13.41 -18.60 -20.67
C GLU A 129 12.92 -17.62 -21.74
N GLN A 130 13.61 -16.47 -21.83
CA GLN A 130 13.14 -15.35 -22.65
C GLN A 130 13.59 -15.53 -24.10
N ASP A 131 12.62 -15.67 -25.02
CA ASP A 131 12.86 -15.49 -26.45
C ASP A 131 13.32 -14.03 -26.69
N PRO A 132 14.47 -13.79 -27.33
CA PRO A 132 14.97 -12.43 -27.62
C PRO A 132 13.96 -11.53 -28.35
N TYR A 133 13.06 -12.11 -29.16
CA TYR A 133 11.99 -11.36 -29.81
C TYR A 133 10.96 -10.82 -28.81
N VAL A 134 10.64 -11.59 -27.77
CA VAL A 134 9.74 -11.18 -26.68
C VAL A 134 10.36 -10.03 -25.89
N VAL A 135 11.66 -10.10 -25.56
CA VAL A 135 12.36 -9.05 -24.81
C VAL A 135 12.32 -7.70 -25.55
N ARG A 136 12.57 -7.70 -26.87
CA ARG A 136 12.52 -6.46 -27.66
C ARG A 136 11.12 -5.84 -27.63
N ASN A 137 10.09 -6.66 -27.79
CA ASN A 137 8.69 -6.21 -27.74
C ASN A 137 8.35 -5.59 -26.38
N LEU A 138 8.82 -6.18 -25.27
CA LEU A 138 8.55 -5.66 -23.93
C LEU A 138 9.24 -4.32 -23.64
N ASN A 139 10.45 -4.09 -24.16
CA ASN A 139 11.12 -2.78 -24.04
C ASN A 139 10.36 -1.66 -24.77
N GLU A 140 9.79 -1.94 -25.94
CA GLU A 140 8.94 -0.98 -26.66
C GLU A 140 7.63 -0.72 -25.91
N ALA A 141 7.03 -1.76 -25.32
CA ALA A 141 5.85 -1.64 -24.47
C ALA A 141 6.13 -0.76 -23.24
N LEU A 142 7.26 -0.99 -22.57
CA LEU A 142 7.70 -0.23 -21.41
C LEU A 142 7.88 1.25 -21.77
N ALA A 143 8.60 1.55 -22.85
CA ALA A 143 8.77 2.93 -23.32
C ALA A 143 7.43 3.65 -23.56
N LYS A 144 6.42 2.95 -24.11
CA LYS A 144 5.07 3.51 -24.27
C LYS A 144 4.38 3.76 -22.94
N LEU A 145 4.49 2.83 -21.98
CA LEU A 145 3.88 2.93 -20.65
C LEU A 145 4.51 4.06 -19.82
N THR A 146 5.82 4.25 -19.93
CA THR A 146 6.58 5.35 -19.30
C THR A 146 6.09 6.72 -19.79
N GLN A 147 5.70 6.83 -21.07
CA GLN A 147 5.22 8.08 -21.67
C GLN A 147 3.73 8.36 -21.45
N MET A 148 2.97 7.44 -20.83
CA MET A 148 1.53 7.63 -20.64
C MET A 148 1.25 8.69 -19.57
N ASP A 149 0.34 9.60 -19.90
CA ASP A 149 -0.18 10.57 -18.95
C ASP A 149 -1.35 10.01 -18.11
N VAL A 150 -1.78 10.79 -17.11
CA VAL A 150 -2.88 10.42 -16.21
C VAL A 150 -4.20 10.19 -16.96
N PRO A 151 -4.64 11.05 -17.90
CA PRO A 151 -5.80 10.78 -18.75
C PRO A 151 -5.77 9.42 -19.44
N GLN A 152 -4.65 9.08 -20.09
CA GLN A 152 -4.52 7.83 -20.83
C GLN A 152 -4.61 6.60 -19.91
N ILE A 153 -3.97 6.67 -18.75
CA ILE A 153 -4.06 5.64 -17.71
C ILE A 153 -5.50 5.51 -17.24
N THR A 154 -6.18 6.64 -16.97
CA THR A 154 -7.56 6.66 -16.46
C THR A 154 -8.56 6.08 -17.46
N THR A 155 -8.36 6.31 -18.76
CA THR A 155 -9.21 5.75 -19.83
C THR A 155 -8.86 4.32 -20.21
N GLY A 156 -7.85 3.71 -19.57
CA GLY A 156 -7.45 2.33 -19.83
C GLY A 156 -6.67 2.13 -21.14
N GLU A 157 -6.02 3.16 -21.69
CA GLU A 157 -5.30 3.04 -22.97
C GLU A 157 -4.14 2.04 -22.90
N PHE A 158 -3.57 1.85 -21.70
CA PHE A 158 -2.55 0.85 -21.44
C PHE A 158 -2.98 -0.57 -21.80
N TYR A 159 -4.28 -0.90 -21.81
CA TYR A 159 -4.75 -2.22 -22.27
C TYR A 159 -4.45 -2.47 -23.74
N LYS A 160 -4.42 -1.43 -24.59
CA LYS A 160 -4.02 -1.54 -26.00
C LYS A 160 -2.55 -1.90 -26.10
N VAL A 161 -1.71 -1.32 -25.24
CA VAL A 161 -0.29 -1.69 -25.14
C VAL A 161 -0.17 -3.13 -24.65
N PHE A 162 -0.89 -3.51 -23.60
CA PHE A 162 -0.82 -4.87 -23.08
C PHE A 162 -1.20 -5.91 -24.13
N GLN A 163 -2.32 -5.69 -24.84
CA GLN A 163 -2.76 -6.57 -25.92
C GLN A 163 -1.76 -6.60 -27.09
N GLY A 164 -1.26 -5.43 -27.50
CA GLY A 164 -0.33 -5.33 -28.63
C GLY A 164 1.03 -6.00 -28.39
N TYR A 165 1.42 -6.14 -27.12
CA TYR A 165 2.73 -6.68 -26.72
C TYR A 165 2.64 -7.99 -25.91
N GLY A 166 1.44 -8.58 -25.78
CA GLY A 166 1.24 -9.86 -25.08
C GLY A 166 1.42 -9.80 -23.56
N ILE A 167 1.31 -8.62 -22.95
CA ILE A 167 1.42 -8.45 -21.50
C ILE A 167 0.13 -8.95 -20.85
N ARG A 168 0.27 -9.82 -19.84
CA ARG A 168 -0.85 -10.42 -19.11
C ARG A 168 -1.23 -9.56 -17.90
N PRO A 169 -2.40 -8.88 -17.91
CA PRO A 169 -2.75 -7.93 -16.86
C PRO A 169 -2.97 -8.57 -15.48
N ASP A 170 -3.30 -9.86 -15.45
CA ASP A 170 -3.52 -10.65 -14.24
C ASP A 170 -2.22 -11.14 -13.59
N SER A 171 -1.09 -11.08 -14.31
CA SER A 171 0.17 -11.68 -13.88
C SER A 171 1.37 -10.77 -14.03
N THR A 172 1.19 -9.45 -13.99
CA THR A 172 2.26 -8.49 -14.27
C THR A 172 2.30 -7.31 -13.29
N ILE A 173 3.52 -6.95 -12.89
CA ILE A 173 3.87 -5.66 -12.27
C ILE A 173 4.79 -4.92 -13.24
N ILE A 174 4.56 -3.63 -13.46
CA ILE A 174 5.43 -2.79 -14.27
C ILE A 174 6.13 -1.79 -13.37
N VAL A 175 7.43 -1.58 -13.57
CA VAL A 175 8.20 -0.54 -12.91
C VAL A 175 8.76 0.37 -13.98
N THR A 176 8.48 1.67 -13.89
CA THR A 176 8.97 2.69 -14.82
C THR A 176 9.90 3.66 -14.10
N TYR A 177 10.84 4.25 -14.84
CA TYR A 177 11.73 5.29 -14.33
C TYR A 177 11.51 6.60 -15.09
N GLU A 178 10.96 7.59 -14.39
CA GLU A 178 10.48 8.86 -14.96
C GLU A 178 11.03 10.03 -14.13
N ASP A 179 11.71 10.98 -14.79
CA ASP A 179 12.20 12.21 -14.16
C ASP A 179 12.96 12.00 -12.83
N GLY A 180 13.78 10.95 -12.77
CA GLY A 180 14.58 10.62 -11.59
C GLY A 180 13.86 9.77 -10.54
N GLN A 181 12.60 9.39 -10.78
CA GLN A 181 11.74 8.71 -9.82
C GLN A 181 11.31 7.34 -10.35
N LEU A 182 11.08 6.40 -9.44
CA LEU A 182 10.50 5.11 -9.77
C LEU A 182 9.00 5.15 -9.56
N TYR A 183 8.26 4.53 -10.48
CA TYR A 183 6.83 4.31 -10.34
C TYR A 183 6.55 2.82 -10.45
N ILE A 184 5.63 2.34 -9.62
CA ILE A 184 5.06 1.00 -9.77
C ILE A 184 3.69 1.13 -10.42
N PHE A 185 3.45 0.31 -11.44
CA PHE A 185 2.19 0.23 -12.16
C PHE A 185 1.67 -1.21 -12.10
N MET A 186 0.63 -1.44 -11.31
CA MET A 186 0.11 -2.77 -11.07
C MET A 186 -1.40 -2.77 -10.83
N ARG A 187 -2.00 -3.94 -11.05
CA ARG A 187 -3.39 -4.21 -10.72
C ARG A 187 -3.57 -4.33 -9.19
N LYS A 188 -4.63 -3.72 -8.67
CA LYS A 188 -5.07 -3.84 -7.28
C LYS A 188 -6.44 -4.53 -7.21
N ASN A 189 -7.09 -4.44 -6.06
CA ASN A 189 -8.43 -4.97 -5.83
C ASN A 189 -9.40 -4.54 -6.93
N HIS A 190 -10.42 -5.38 -7.18
CA HIS A 190 -11.44 -5.17 -8.22
C HIS A 190 -10.93 -5.00 -9.67
N GLY A 191 -9.63 -5.17 -9.89
CA GLY A 191 -9.00 -5.08 -11.19
C GLY A 191 -8.66 -3.68 -11.69
N ALA A 192 -8.79 -2.67 -10.84
CA ALA A 192 -8.29 -1.34 -11.13
C ALA A 192 -6.75 -1.33 -11.17
N TRP A 193 -6.20 -0.50 -12.06
CA TRP A 193 -4.76 -0.33 -12.22
C TRP A 193 -4.32 0.98 -11.58
N PHE A 194 -3.22 0.92 -10.83
CA PHE A 194 -2.68 2.08 -10.11
C PHE A 194 -1.22 2.27 -10.48
N LYS A 195 -0.89 3.51 -10.86
CA LYS A 195 0.48 3.98 -11.03
C LYS A 195 0.80 4.95 -9.90
N TYR A 196 1.82 4.67 -9.10
CA TYR A 196 2.22 5.54 -7.99
C TYR A 196 3.73 5.48 -7.77
N GLU A 197 4.26 6.57 -7.23
CA GLU A 197 5.68 6.76 -6.97
C GLU A 197 6.15 5.83 -5.84
N ILE A 198 7.33 5.25 -6.00
CA ILE A 198 8.06 4.54 -4.97
C ILE A 198 9.45 5.17 -4.82
N TYR A 199 9.98 5.22 -3.59
CA TYR A 199 11.30 5.77 -3.32
C TYR A 199 12.13 4.81 -2.46
N PRO A 200 13.46 4.73 -2.69
CA PRO A 200 14.32 3.85 -1.93
C PRO A 200 14.50 4.35 -0.50
N VAL A 201 14.50 3.41 0.43
CA VAL A 201 14.74 3.63 1.87
C VAL A 201 15.88 2.77 2.42
N SER A 202 16.35 1.78 1.65
CA SER A 202 17.50 0.95 1.99
C SER A 202 18.19 0.47 0.71
N ASP A 203 19.53 0.46 0.73
CA ASP A 203 20.41 -0.04 -0.32
C ASP A 203 21.40 -1.03 0.32
N GLN A 204 21.27 -2.30 -0.03
CA GLN A 204 22.09 -3.41 0.44
C GLN A 204 22.76 -4.08 -0.77
N ALA A 205 23.82 -4.85 -0.53
CA ALA A 205 24.68 -5.40 -1.60
C ALA A 205 23.93 -6.07 -2.76
N ASN A 206 22.80 -6.75 -2.48
CA ASN A 206 21.99 -7.46 -3.48
C ASN A 206 20.50 -7.10 -3.39
N SER A 207 20.14 -6.01 -2.71
CA SER A 207 18.74 -5.64 -2.58
C SER A 207 18.52 -4.15 -2.36
N ILE A 208 17.45 -3.63 -2.95
CA ILE A 208 16.96 -2.27 -2.75
C ILE A 208 15.55 -2.36 -2.22
N THR A 209 15.30 -1.73 -1.07
CA THR A 209 13.96 -1.62 -0.50
C THR A 209 13.43 -0.22 -0.81
N CYS A 210 12.28 -0.19 -1.47
CA CYS A 210 11.49 1.02 -1.69
C CYS A 210 10.20 0.97 -0.88
N VAL A 211 9.64 2.14 -0.60
CA VAL A 211 8.28 2.28 -0.08
C VAL A 211 7.46 3.14 -1.03
N ALA A 212 6.15 2.91 -1.04
CA ALA A 212 5.24 3.73 -1.81
C ALA A 212 5.04 5.10 -1.18
N LYS A 213 4.94 6.13 -2.02
CA LYS A 213 4.55 7.46 -1.57
C LYS A 213 3.07 7.45 -1.19
N ASP A 214 2.77 7.95 0.01
CA ASP A 214 1.43 8.09 0.57
C ASP A 214 0.66 6.78 0.85
N ILE A 215 1.28 5.61 0.66
CA ILE A 215 0.65 4.30 0.85
C ILE A 215 1.60 3.43 1.69
N ASP A 216 1.08 2.72 2.69
CA ASP A 216 1.85 1.78 3.53
C ASP A 216 2.14 0.47 2.77
N GLU A 217 2.87 0.59 1.66
CA GLU A 217 3.32 -0.53 0.84
C GLU A 217 4.83 -0.50 0.69
N ARG A 218 5.41 -1.69 0.55
CA ARG A 218 6.85 -1.88 0.43
C ARG A 218 7.19 -2.73 -0.78
N VAL A 219 8.25 -2.36 -1.48
CA VAL A 219 8.76 -3.08 -2.64
C VAL A 219 10.21 -3.42 -2.38
N VAL A 220 10.57 -4.70 -2.53
CA VAL A 220 11.96 -5.16 -2.38
C VAL A 220 12.44 -5.71 -3.71
N PHE A 221 13.42 -5.06 -4.30
CA PHE A 221 14.14 -5.55 -5.47
C PHE A 221 15.33 -6.39 -5.00
N ASN A 222 15.36 -7.67 -5.37
CA ASN A 222 16.50 -8.55 -5.14
C ASN A 222 17.27 -8.67 -6.46
N ILE A 223 18.51 -8.20 -6.46
CA ILE A 223 19.37 -8.10 -7.64
C ILE A 223 20.41 -9.20 -7.52
N LYS A 224 20.35 -10.20 -8.40
CA LYS A 224 21.33 -11.27 -8.46
C LYS A 224 22.03 -11.25 -9.81
N PRO A 225 23.38 -11.26 -9.87
CA PRO A 225 24.11 -11.25 -11.14
C PRO A 225 23.73 -12.39 -12.10
N SER A 226 23.38 -13.56 -11.58
CA SER A 226 23.02 -14.75 -12.38
C SER A 226 21.52 -14.92 -12.65
N ASP A 227 20.66 -14.49 -11.72
CA ASP A 227 19.22 -14.83 -11.70
C ASP A 227 18.33 -13.64 -12.10
N GLY A 228 18.94 -12.52 -12.52
CA GLY A 228 18.23 -11.29 -12.85
C GLY A 228 17.67 -10.57 -11.62
N ILE A 229 16.56 -9.85 -11.81
CA ILE A 229 15.92 -9.03 -10.77
C ILE A 229 14.59 -9.66 -10.39
N ARG A 230 14.43 -9.94 -9.09
CA ARG A 230 13.18 -10.39 -8.48
C ARG A 230 12.58 -9.26 -7.64
N ILE A 231 11.31 -8.95 -7.87
CA ILE A 231 10.55 -7.99 -7.05
C ILE A 231 9.69 -8.75 -6.04
N VAL A 232 9.66 -8.27 -4.80
CA VAL A 232 8.72 -8.69 -3.75
C VAL A 232 7.92 -7.46 -3.34
N HIS A 233 6.65 -7.44 -3.68
CA HIS A 233 5.71 -6.40 -3.29
C HIS A 233 4.97 -6.84 -2.03
N PHE A 234 4.86 -5.95 -1.04
CA PHE A 234 4.06 -6.12 0.16
C PHE A 234 2.94 -5.08 0.13
N ASP A 235 1.68 -5.55 0.16
CA ASP A 235 0.52 -4.66 0.22
C ASP A 235 0.30 -4.07 1.63
N VAL A 236 -0.73 -3.21 1.77
CA VAL A 236 -1.10 -2.54 3.03
C VAL A 236 -1.50 -3.49 4.17
N TYR A 237 -1.73 -4.76 3.86
CA TYR A 237 -2.06 -5.83 4.80
C TYR A 237 -0.85 -6.76 5.06
N GLY A 238 0.27 -6.53 4.37
CA GLY A 238 1.48 -7.34 4.46
C GLY A 238 1.46 -8.61 3.62
N TYR A 239 0.48 -8.79 2.72
CA TYR A 239 0.49 -9.90 1.77
C TYR A 239 1.59 -9.69 0.74
N GLU A 240 2.35 -10.76 0.48
CA GLU A 240 3.45 -10.73 -0.47
C GLU A 240 3.01 -11.15 -1.87
N THR A 241 3.54 -10.46 -2.88
CA THR A 241 3.46 -10.81 -4.29
C THR A 241 4.87 -10.84 -4.86
N ILE A 242 5.23 -11.94 -5.53
CA ILE A 242 6.57 -12.15 -6.09
C ILE A 242 6.48 -12.13 -7.61
N ALA A 243 7.37 -11.37 -8.26
CA ALA A 243 7.49 -11.34 -9.70
C ALA A 243 8.97 -11.29 -10.14
N TYR A 244 9.23 -11.69 -11.38
CA TYR A 244 10.57 -11.74 -11.97
C TYR A 244 10.61 -10.88 -13.21
N LYS A 245 11.71 -10.15 -13.39
CA LYS A 245 11.89 -9.27 -14.55
C LYS A 245 11.93 -10.11 -15.82
N THR A 246 11.04 -9.77 -16.77
CA THR A 246 10.93 -10.39 -18.11
C THR A 246 11.81 -9.73 -19.15
#